data_AF-A0A1M6XU42-F1
#
_entry.id   AF-A0A1M6XU42-F1
#
_cell.length_a   1.000
_cell.length_b   1.000
_cell.length_c   1.000
_cell.angle_alpha   90.00
_cell.angle_beta   90.00
_cell.angle_gamma   90.00
#
_symmetry.space_group_name_H-M   'P 1'
#
loop_
_entity.id
_entity.type
_entity.pdbx_description
1 polymer ?
#
loop_
_entity_poly.entity_id
_entity_poly.type
_entity_poly.pdbx_seq_one_letter_code
_entity_poly.pdbx_strand_id
1 'polypeptide(L)'
;MKAKPKRESLQAAKSLQAAQPLIPISYWTSAAIGITAYVFEESEVTIRQSGLVPEWVSYPAESAGNGIAVPAHHVFPSYLKLLRLESGRLRLIIDVRAVLREDMNFQCFLGGLIADTNLTLVKKESA
;
A
#
# COMPACT_ATOMS: atom_id res chain seq x y z
N MET A 1 51.54 -15.38 10.79
CA MET A 1 50.81 -14.27 10.15
C MET A 1 49.33 -14.63 10.11
N LYS A 2 48.47 -13.95 10.89
CA LYS A 2 47.02 -14.21 10.89
C LYS A 2 46.31 -13.06 10.17
N ALA A 3 45.51 -13.40 9.16
CA ALA A 3 44.81 -12.45 8.29
C ALA A 3 43.76 -11.65 9.07
N LYS A 4 43.69 -10.34 8.81
CA LYS A 4 42.66 -9.42 9.31
C LYS A 4 41.27 -9.84 8.81
N PRO A 5 40.20 -9.68 9.62
CA PRO A 5 38.84 -9.83 9.12
C PRO A 5 38.53 -8.67 8.16
N LYS A 6 38.08 -9.03 6.96
CA LYS A 6 37.64 -8.13 5.90
C LYS A 6 36.31 -7.51 6.36
N ARG A 7 36.29 -6.20 6.62
CA ARG A 7 35.04 -5.46 6.83
C ARG A 7 34.25 -5.55 5.53
N GLU A 8 33.18 -6.33 5.53
CA GLU A 8 32.18 -6.28 4.48
C GLU A 8 31.59 -4.87 4.46
N SER A 9 31.68 -4.24 3.31
CA SER A 9 31.10 -2.95 3.02
C SER A 9 29.58 -3.06 3.16
N LEU A 10 29.03 -2.34 4.14
CA LEU A 10 27.63 -1.90 4.18
C LEU A 10 27.38 -1.00 2.95
N GLN A 11 27.25 -1.61 1.78
CA GLN A 11 26.81 -0.98 0.55
C GLN A 11 25.54 -1.66 0.08
N ALA A 12 24.45 -1.31 0.74
CA ALA A 12 23.13 -1.14 0.13
C ALA A 12 22.22 -0.44 1.13
N ALA A 13 22.65 0.72 1.65
CA ALA A 13 21.66 1.73 2.01
C ALA A 13 21.00 2.14 0.69
N LYS A 14 19.98 1.38 0.27
CA LYS A 14 19.04 1.85 -0.75
C LYS A 14 18.64 3.23 -0.28
N SER A 15 19.03 4.23 -1.05
CA SER A 15 18.51 5.57 -0.96
C SER A 15 16.99 5.44 -1.08
N LEU A 16 16.31 5.31 0.07
CA LEU A 16 14.90 5.62 0.24
C LEU A 16 14.83 7.13 0.05
N GLN A 17 14.94 7.58 -1.20
CA GLN A 17 14.27 8.81 -1.57
C GLN A 17 12.82 8.50 -1.25
N ALA A 18 12.34 9.04 -0.12
CA ALA A 18 10.96 8.91 0.28
C ALA A 18 10.16 9.44 -0.90
N ALA A 19 9.60 8.52 -1.70
CA ALA A 19 8.60 8.86 -2.68
C ALA A 19 7.57 9.69 -1.92
N GLN A 20 7.17 10.84 -2.48
CA GLN A 20 6.18 11.67 -1.80
C GLN A 20 5.00 10.77 -1.41
N PRO A 21 4.56 10.80 -0.14
CA PRO A 21 3.51 9.92 0.31
C PRO A 21 2.27 10.19 -0.53
N LEU A 22 1.71 9.14 -1.12
CA LEU A 22 0.43 9.25 -1.81
C LEU A 22 -0.66 9.60 -0.80
N ILE A 23 -1.27 10.75 -0.98
CA ILE A 23 -2.36 11.23 -0.13
C ILE A 23 -3.69 10.85 -0.80
N PRO A 24 -4.56 10.10 -0.11
CA PRO A 24 -5.87 9.80 -0.67
C PRO A 24 -6.70 11.09 -0.76
N ILE A 25 -7.34 11.30 -1.91
CA ILE A 25 -8.20 12.47 -2.13
C ILE A 25 -9.63 12.22 -1.62
N SER A 26 -10.01 10.95 -1.49
CA SER A 26 -11.29 10.55 -0.89
C SER A 26 -11.24 9.09 -0.44
N TYR A 27 -12.26 8.67 0.28
CA TYR A 27 -12.54 7.28 0.59
C TYR A 27 -14.01 6.99 0.35
N TRP A 28 -14.33 5.73 0.10
CA TRP A 28 -15.72 5.26 0.05
C TRP A 28 -15.83 3.86 0.66
N THR A 29 -17.02 3.54 1.14
CA THR A 29 -17.34 2.25 1.71
C THR A 29 -18.50 1.64 0.93
N SER A 30 -18.42 0.35 0.62
CA SER A 30 -19.57 -0.40 0.14
C SER A 30 -19.86 -1.58 1.03
N ALA A 31 -21.07 -1.55 1.60
CA ALA A 31 -21.61 -2.65 2.40
C ALA A 31 -21.82 -3.92 1.56
N ALA A 32 -22.20 -3.78 0.28
CA ALA A 32 -22.51 -4.92 -0.59
C ALA A 32 -21.29 -5.81 -0.88
N ILE A 33 -20.09 -5.21 -0.97
CA ILE A 33 -18.83 -5.91 -1.20
C ILE A 33 -17.94 -5.95 0.06
N GLY A 34 -18.39 -5.35 1.16
CA GLY A 34 -17.69 -5.36 2.45
C GLY A 34 -16.30 -4.71 2.41
N ILE A 35 -16.12 -3.66 1.60
CA ILE A 35 -14.84 -2.94 1.49
C ILE A 35 -14.97 -1.48 1.86
N THR A 36 -13.88 -0.94 2.43
CA THR A 36 -13.57 0.48 2.44
C THR A 36 -12.38 0.68 1.51
N ALA A 37 -12.46 1.63 0.59
CA ALA A 37 -11.40 1.89 -0.38
C ALA A 37 -10.98 3.37 -0.37
N TYR A 38 -9.67 3.59 -0.48
CA TYR A 38 -9.10 4.90 -0.76
C TYR A 38 -9.12 5.17 -2.26
N VAL A 39 -9.24 6.45 -2.60
CA VAL A 39 -9.09 6.95 -3.97
C VAL A 39 -7.89 7.87 -4.02
N PHE A 40 -6.98 7.56 -4.94
CA PHE A 40 -5.84 8.39 -5.29
C PHE A 40 -5.99 8.84 -6.73
N GLU A 41 -5.55 10.05 -7.02
CA GLU A 41 -5.37 10.50 -8.40
C GLU A 41 -3.96 11.02 -8.53
N GLU A 42 -3.16 10.35 -9.35
CA GLU A 42 -1.77 10.71 -9.57
C GLU A 42 -1.25 10.35 -10.96
N SER A 43 -0.05 10.84 -11.29
CA SER A 43 0.66 10.38 -12.49
C SER A 43 0.88 8.86 -12.42
N GLU A 44 0.98 8.20 -13.58
CA GLU A 44 1.30 6.77 -13.61
C GLU A 44 2.63 6.45 -12.94
N VAL A 45 3.64 7.30 -13.13
CA VAL A 45 4.95 7.15 -12.52
C VAL A 45 4.83 7.15 -10.99
N THR A 46 4.09 8.10 -10.43
CA THR A 46 3.87 8.20 -8.98
C THR A 46 3.10 6.99 -8.45
N ILE A 47 2.02 6.56 -9.12
CA ILE A 47 1.27 5.36 -8.73
C ILE A 47 2.15 4.11 -8.81
N ARG A 48 3.03 3.99 -9.80
CA ARG A 48 3.96 2.86 -9.92
C ARG A 48 5.02 2.86 -8.83
N GLN A 49 5.59 4.02 -8.52
CA GLN A 49 6.59 4.19 -7.45
C GLN A 49 6.01 3.94 -6.05
N SER A 50 4.69 4.00 -5.90
CA SER A 50 4.02 3.77 -4.61
C SER A 50 4.08 2.34 -4.10
N GLY A 51 4.25 1.36 -5.00
CA GLY A 51 4.12 -0.06 -4.66
C GLY A 51 2.69 -0.55 -4.36
N LEU A 52 1.67 0.32 -4.39
CA LEU A 52 0.29 -0.06 -4.08
C LEU A 52 -0.37 -0.93 -5.17
N VAL A 53 0.14 -0.85 -6.40
CA VAL A 53 -0.31 -1.69 -7.51
C VAL A 53 0.62 -2.91 -7.59
N PRO A 54 0.11 -4.15 -7.46
CA PRO A 54 0.95 -5.34 -7.58
C PRO A 54 1.65 -5.43 -8.93
N GLU A 55 2.89 -5.92 -8.95
CA GLU A 55 3.75 -5.93 -10.17
C GLU A 55 3.14 -6.70 -11.35
N TRP A 56 2.28 -7.69 -11.09
CA TRP A 56 1.60 -8.48 -12.11
C TRP A 56 0.38 -7.77 -12.72
N VAL A 57 -0.08 -6.67 -12.13
CA VAL A 57 -1.19 -5.87 -12.66
C VAL A 57 -0.67 -4.94 -13.73
N SER A 58 -1.20 -5.08 -14.95
CA SER A 58 -0.89 -4.16 -16.04
C SER A 58 -1.57 -2.80 -15.81
N TYR A 59 -1.00 -1.74 -16.38
CA TYR A 59 -1.60 -0.40 -16.37
C TYR A 59 -2.54 -0.23 -17.58
N PRO A 60 -3.64 0.53 -17.44
CA PRO A 60 -4.59 0.73 -18.53
C PRO A 60 -3.93 1.49 -19.70
N ALA A 61 -4.36 1.27 -20.93
CA ALA A 61 -3.82 2.00 -22.08
C ALA A 61 -4.05 3.52 -21.96
N GLU A 62 -3.29 4.33 -22.70
CA GLU A 62 -3.21 5.79 -22.56
C GLU A 62 -4.52 6.54 -22.89
N SER A 63 -5.47 5.92 -23.60
CA SER A 63 -6.74 6.58 -23.90
C SER A 63 -7.61 6.74 -22.65
N ALA A 64 -8.24 7.91 -22.52
CA ALA A 64 -9.15 8.21 -21.42
C ALA A 64 -10.30 7.19 -21.35
N GLY A 65 -10.72 6.84 -20.13
CA GLY A 65 -11.78 5.86 -19.89
C GLY A 65 -11.31 4.41 -19.86
N ASN A 66 -10.09 4.12 -20.32
CA ASN A 66 -9.50 2.79 -20.16
C ASN A 66 -9.30 2.47 -18.68
N GLY A 67 -9.68 1.28 -18.26
CA GLY A 67 -9.55 0.86 -16.87
C GLY A 67 -9.38 -0.63 -16.72
N ILE A 68 -8.82 -1.00 -15.57
CA ILE A 68 -8.61 -2.38 -15.15
C ILE A 68 -9.17 -2.50 -13.74
N ALA A 69 -9.96 -3.53 -13.49
CA ALA A 69 -10.46 -3.87 -12.17
C ALA A 69 -9.94 -5.25 -11.78
N VAL A 70 -9.32 -5.32 -10.62
CA VAL A 70 -8.81 -6.53 -9.99
C VAL A 70 -9.72 -6.84 -8.81
N PRO A 71 -10.61 -7.85 -8.93
CA PRO A 71 -11.40 -8.29 -7.80
C PRO A 71 -10.49 -8.92 -6.73
N ALA A 72 -10.95 -8.92 -5.48
CA ALA A 72 -10.26 -9.63 -4.42
C ALA A 72 -10.16 -11.12 -4.76
N HIS A 73 -8.96 -11.68 -4.66
CA HIS A 73 -8.69 -13.09 -4.91
C HIS A 73 -7.59 -13.61 -3.97
N HIS A 74 -7.32 -14.92 -3.99
CA HIS A 74 -6.41 -15.55 -3.03
C HIS A 74 -4.96 -14.97 -3.05
N VAL A 75 -4.43 -14.52 -4.20
CA VAL A 75 -3.06 -13.95 -4.29
C VAL A 75 -3.01 -12.47 -3.87
N PHE A 76 -4.15 -11.79 -3.91
CA PHE A 76 -4.30 -10.37 -3.58
C PHE A 76 -5.71 -10.21 -3.00
N PRO A 77 -5.87 -10.37 -1.68
CA PRO A 77 -7.18 -10.42 -1.02
C PRO A 77 -7.71 -9.01 -0.78
N SER A 78 -7.71 -8.19 -1.83
CA SER A 78 -8.06 -6.78 -1.80
C SER A 78 -8.60 -6.36 -3.16
N TYR A 79 -9.58 -5.47 -3.17
CA TYR A 79 -10.09 -4.88 -4.39
C TYR A 79 -9.15 -3.76 -4.86
N LEU A 80 -8.92 -3.71 -6.18
CA LEU A 80 -8.18 -2.64 -6.83
C LEU A 80 -8.81 -2.28 -8.17
N LYS A 81 -8.84 -0.99 -8.51
CA LYS A 81 -9.24 -0.51 -9.83
C LYS A 81 -8.35 0.65 -10.25
N LEU A 82 -7.87 0.59 -11.48
CA LEU A 82 -7.17 1.67 -12.17
C LEU A 82 -8.06 2.21 -13.28
N LEU A 83 -8.13 3.53 -13.40
CA LEU A 83 -8.85 4.22 -14.48
C LEU A 83 -7.99 5.36 -15.01
N ARG A 84 -7.82 5.43 -16.33
CA ARG A 84 -7.20 6.56 -17.01
C ARG A 84 -8.22 7.69 -17.11
N LEU A 85 -7.87 8.84 -16.53
CA LEU A 85 -8.69 10.05 -16.59
C LEU A 85 -8.41 10.83 -17.89
N GLU A 86 -9.31 11.74 -18.26
CA GLU A 86 -9.12 12.63 -19.41
C GLU A 86 -7.87 13.50 -19.29
N SER A 87 -7.43 13.78 -18.06
CA SER A 87 -6.19 14.51 -17.78
C SER A 87 -4.91 13.70 -18.05
N GLY A 88 -5.02 12.42 -18.44
CA GLY A 88 -3.90 11.48 -18.57
C GLY A 88 -3.41 10.89 -17.25
N ARG A 89 -3.87 11.42 -16.10
CA ARG A 89 -3.59 10.87 -14.77
C ARG A 89 -4.33 9.55 -14.56
N LEU A 90 -3.88 8.79 -13.57
CA LEU A 90 -4.54 7.58 -13.10
C LEU A 90 -5.34 7.85 -11.84
N ARG A 91 -6.57 7.35 -11.82
CA ARG A 91 -7.33 7.14 -10.59
C ARG A 91 -7.11 5.71 -10.11
N LEU A 92 -6.49 5.57 -8.95
CA LEU A 92 -6.37 4.30 -8.23
C LEU A 92 -7.44 4.25 -7.14
N ILE A 93 -8.27 3.22 -7.18
CA ILE A 93 -9.23 2.88 -6.13
C ILE A 93 -8.76 1.57 -5.53
N ILE A 94 -8.42 1.56 -4.25
CA ILE A 94 -7.81 0.38 -3.61
C ILE A 94 -8.33 0.21 -2.19
N ASP A 95 -8.58 -1.04 -1.81
CA ASP A 95 -8.96 -1.41 -0.45
C ASP A 95 -7.98 -0.83 0.58
N VAL A 96 -8.51 -0.17 1.61
CA VAL A 96 -7.70 0.43 2.70
C VAL A 96 -6.77 -0.60 3.32
N ARG A 97 -7.17 -1.86 3.41
CA ARG A 97 -6.34 -2.93 3.99
C ARG A 97 -5.07 -3.18 3.19
N ALA A 98 -5.12 -3.05 1.86
CA ALA A 98 -3.91 -3.18 1.04
C ALA A 98 -2.97 -2.00 1.27
N VAL A 99 -3.51 -0.79 1.38
CA VAL A 99 -2.71 0.41 1.68
C VAL A 99 -2.03 0.31 3.04
N LEU A 100 -2.78 -0.10 4.07
CA LEU A 100 -2.25 -0.24 5.43
C LEU A 100 -1.21 -1.34 5.56
N ARG A 101 -1.28 -2.42 4.75
CA ARG A 101 -0.24 -3.47 4.75
C ARG A 101 1.11 -2.95 4.28
N GLU A 102 1.11 -2.04 3.32
CA GLU A 102 2.33 -1.44 2.77
C GLU A 102 2.81 -0.21 3.60
N ASP A 103 1.96 0.33 4.48
CA ASP A 103 2.34 1.45 5.36
C ASP A 103 3.20 0.95 6.54
N MET A 104 4.52 1.10 6.38
CA MET A 104 5.49 0.70 7.39
C MET A 104 5.29 1.40 8.74
N ASN A 105 4.86 2.67 8.76
CA ASN A 105 4.64 3.38 10.01
C ASN A 105 3.45 2.78 10.75
N PHE A 106 2.37 2.50 10.02
CA PHE A 106 1.21 1.82 10.56
C PHE A 106 1.54 0.40 11.05
N GLN A 107 2.32 -0.37 10.28
CA GLN A 107 2.75 -1.72 10.68
C GLN A 107 3.63 -1.68 11.93
N CYS A 108 4.58 -0.75 12.02
CA CYS A 108 5.40 -0.54 13.22
C CYS A 108 4.54 -0.17 14.44
N PHE A 109 3.56 0.71 14.26
CA PHE A 109 2.63 1.10 15.32
C PHE A 109 1.82 -0.10 15.82
N LEU A 110 1.21 -0.88 14.91
CA LEU A 110 0.47 -2.09 15.28
C LEU A 110 1.37 -3.14 15.95
N GLY A 111 2.58 -3.34 15.43
CA GLY A 111 3.55 -4.25 16.03
C GLY A 111 3.91 -3.85 17.47
N GLY A 112 4.08 -2.55 17.72
CA GLY A 112 4.29 -2.02 19.07
C GLY A 112 3.09 -2.26 19.99
N LEU A 113 1.87 -2.05 19.49
CA LEU A 113 0.64 -2.28 20.25
C LEU A 113 0.46 -3.75 20.64
N ILE A 114 0.79 -4.68 19.74
CA ILE A 114 0.66 -6.13 19.97
C ILE A 114 1.76 -6.64 20.92
N ALA A 115 2.96 -6.05 20.87
CA ALA A 115 4.08 -6.43 21.73
C ALA A 115 3.95 -5.90 23.17
N ASP A 116 3.08 -4.91 23.41
CA ASP A 116 2.88 -4.35 24.74
C ASP A 116 1.99 -5.27 25.60
N THR A 117 2.65 -6.01 26.50
CA THR A 117 1.99 -6.92 27.45
C THR A 117 1.14 -6.21 28.51
N ASN A 118 1.24 -4.89 28.64
CA ASN A 118 0.43 -4.09 29.57
C ASN A 118 -0.85 -3.54 28.91
N LEU A 119 -0.92 -3.56 27.57
CA LEU A 119 -2.10 -3.14 26.81
C LEU A 119 -3.14 -4.27 26.79
N THR A 120 -4.08 -4.22 27.73
CA THR A 120 -5.30 -5.04 27.66
C THR A 120 -6.27 -4.42 26.66
N LEU A 121 -6.24 -4.91 25.41
CA LEU A 121 -7.21 -4.52 24.36
C LEU A 121 -8.64 -5.04 24.63
N VAL A 122 -8.82 -5.83 25.70
CA VAL A 122 -10.13 -6.33 26.14
C VAL A 122 -10.78 -5.31 27.06
N LYS A 123 -11.57 -4.40 26.49
CA LYS A 123 -12.50 -3.58 27.25
C LYS A 123 -13.72 -4.44 27.64
N LYS A 124 -13.64 -5.07 28.82
CA LYS A 124 -14.64 -5.93 29.53
C LYS A 124 -14.40 -7.44 29.45
N GLU A 125 -13.53 -7.95 30.31
CA GLU A 125 -13.81 -9.15 31.11
C GLU A 125 -13.33 -8.84 32.54
N SER A 126 -14.15 -8.11 33.29
CA SER A 126 -13.97 -7.99 34.73
C SER A 126 -15.13 -8.72 35.39
N ALA A 127 -14.79 -9.87 35.97
CA ALA A 127 -15.44 -10.65 37.04
C ALA A 127 -16.92 -11.03 36.88
#